data_AF-A0A7S3IH21-F1
#
_entry.id   AF-A0A7S3IH21-F1
#
_cell.length_a   1.000
_cell.length_b   1.000
_cell.length_c   1.000
_cell.angle_alpha   90.00
_cell.angle_beta   90.00
_cell.angle_gamma   90.00
#
_symmetry.space_group_name_H-M   'P 1'
#
loop_
_entity.id
_entity.type
_entity.pdbx_description
1 polymer ?
#
loop_
_entity_poly.entity_id
_entity_poly.type
_entity_poly.pdbx_seq_one_letter_code
_entity_poly.pdbx_strand_id
1 'polypeptide(L)'
;MNPEGLPIIVENKAVVCRLKKANGIFEKVVFYGDSEIVGLTRCRSIVFWKLQTSVKVDPLAKKRELKVTAEVFHRIKTQNLLVDMVIPTGRFICRRGNPARDIRIIKFGSLSELTSEMFEDDYHQKAVESFQNSEFKNKEQPKVHIIDTVDEPIMEMWISPCGRYLLLNIKKPRLELWDLTTVPYPQCIQRYYGYKQGDHIMIPGFVGVNNSFIACGSEKTGEDACIQVWKRQTGELLARIPGTGFNSNYQ
;
A
#
# COMPACT_ATOMS: atom_id res chain seq x y z
N MET A 1 -25.27 9.11 -2.93
CA MET A 1 -24.75 7.73 -3.02
C MET A 1 -24.59 7.24 -1.60
N ASN A 2 -25.32 6.20 -1.21
CA ASN A 2 -25.29 5.66 0.16
C ASN A 2 -24.06 4.76 0.32
N PRO A 3 -23.12 5.05 1.23
CA PRO A 3 -21.96 4.19 1.45
C PRO A 3 -22.41 2.95 2.22
N GLU A 4 -22.86 1.90 1.52
CA GLU A 4 -23.06 0.59 2.13
C GLU A 4 -21.70 -0.06 2.40
N GLY A 5 -21.17 0.30 3.55
CA GLY A 5 -19.94 -0.22 4.13
C GLY A 5 -19.62 0.67 5.31
N LEU A 6 -19.84 0.17 6.53
CA LEU A 6 -19.45 0.89 7.74
C LEU A 6 -17.97 1.28 7.61
N PRO A 7 -17.61 2.57 7.72
CA PRO A 7 -16.22 2.98 7.70
C PRO A 7 -15.49 2.27 8.85
N ILE A 8 -14.46 1.51 8.53
CA ILE A 8 -13.57 0.95 9.54
C ILE A 8 -12.57 2.05 9.85
N ILE A 9 -12.70 2.66 11.03
CA ILE A 9 -11.70 3.57 11.56
C ILE A 9 -10.53 2.71 12.01
N VAL A 10 -9.38 2.86 11.35
CA VAL A 10 -8.13 2.24 11.80
C VAL A 10 -7.38 3.30 12.60
N GLU A 11 -6.84 2.94 13.76
CA GLU A 11 -6.09 3.86 14.62
C GLU A 11 -5.03 4.66 13.85
N ASN A 12 -4.82 5.92 14.25
CA ASN A 12 -3.97 6.96 13.61
C ASN A 12 -4.60 7.75 12.45
N LYS A 13 -5.82 8.30 12.64
CA LYS A 13 -6.46 9.28 11.73
C LYS A 13 -6.73 8.80 10.30
N ALA A 14 -6.55 7.51 10.00
CA ALA A 14 -6.90 6.93 8.71
C ALA A 14 -8.28 6.27 8.81
N VAL A 15 -9.26 6.80 8.09
CA VAL A 15 -10.52 6.09 7.87
C VAL A 15 -10.30 5.13 6.70
N VAL A 16 -10.87 3.93 6.71
CA VAL A 16 -10.92 3.09 5.50
C VAL A 16 -12.38 2.89 5.19
N CYS A 17 -12.86 3.53 4.13
CA CYS A 17 -14.22 3.33 3.63
C CYS A 17 -14.18 2.55 2.32
N ARG A 18 -15.03 1.53 2.19
CA ARG A 18 -15.25 0.91 0.87
C ARG A 18 -16.29 1.75 0.15
N LEU A 19 -15.83 2.65 -0.73
CA LEU A 19 -16.74 3.41 -1.58
C LEU A 19 -17.23 2.48 -2.71
N LYS A 20 -18.55 2.33 -2.86
CA LYS A 20 -19.14 1.60 -3.98
C LYS A 20 -19.70 2.63 -4.97
N LYS A 21 -19.17 2.68 -6.20
CA LYS A 21 -19.75 3.49 -7.27
C LYS A 21 -20.93 2.74 -7.89
N ALA A 22 -21.89 3.47 -8.44
CA ALA A 22 -23.00 2.90 -9.22
C ALA A 22 -22.55 1.98 -10.37
N ASN A 23 -21.32 2.16 -10.91
CA ASN A 23 -20.82 1.43 -12.08
C ASN A 23 -19.44 0.77 -11.81
N GLY A 24 -19.04 0.56 -10.55
CA GLY A 24 -17.73 -0.05 -10.24
C GLY A 24 -17.40 -0.11 -8.75
N ILE A 25 -16.64 -1.13 -8.37
CA ILE A 25 -16.17 -1.38 -7.01
C ILE A 25 -14.84 -0.64 -6.82
N PHE A 26 -14.75 0.24 -5.81
CA PHE A 26 -13.43 0.65 -5.31
C PHE A 26 -12.96 -0.40 -4.30
N GLU A 27 -11.76 -0.93 -4.49
CA GLU A 27 -11.22 -1.96 -3.59
C GLU A 27 -10.53 -1.35 -2.36
N LYS A 28 -9.90 -0.16 -2.50
CA LYS A 28 -9.09 0.43 -1.44
C LYS A 28 -9.17 1.95 -1.43
N VAL A 29 -9.46 2.50 -0.25
CA VAL A 29 -9.51 3.95 -0.01
C VAL A 29 -8.51 4.27 1.09
N VAL A 30 -7.63 5.24 0.83
CA VAL A 30 -6.58 5.66 1.75
C VAL A 30 -6.67 7.17 1.97
N PHE A 31 -6.33 7.64 3.16
CA PHE A 31 -6.36 9.05 3.51
C PHE A 31 -4.95 9.65 3.40
N TYR A 32 -4.88 10.84 2.83
CA TYR A 32 -3.69 11.69 2.76
C TYR A 32 -4.05 13.04 3.40
N GLY A 33 -3.33 13.43 4.44
CA GLY A 33 -3.69 14.62 5.23
C GLY A 33 -5.08 14.53 5.88
N ASP A 34 -5.58 15.68 6.34
CA ASP A 34 -6.84 15.76 7.11
C ASP A 34 -8.10 15.77 6.23
N SER A 35 -7.97 15.82 4.90
CA SER A 35 -9.13 16.06 4.01
C SER A 35 -9.03 15.43 2.62
N GLU A 36 -7.95 14.72 2.29
CA GLU A 36 -7.76 14.20 0.93
C GLU A 36 -7.83 12.67 0.96
N ILE A 37 -8.73 12.10 0.17
CA ILE A 37 -8.87 10.67 -0.04
C ILE A 37 -8.23 10.31 -1.36
N VAL A 38 -7.43 9.24 -1.35
CA VAL A 38 -7.03 8.55 -2.57
C VAL A 38 -7.82 7.26 -2.72
N GLY A 39 -8.63 7.21 -3.78
CA GLY A 39 -9.29 5.99 -4.22
C GLY A 39 -8.36 5.23 -5.16
N LEU A 40 -7.90 4.06 -4.73
CA LEU A 40 -7.21 3.12 -5.59
C LEU A 40 -8.21 2.13 -6.15
N THR A 41 -8.24 2.06 -7.47
CA THR A 41 -8.93 1.01 -8.18
C THR A 41 -7.84 0.15 -8.82
N ARG A 42 -8.03 -1.17 -8.93
CA ARG A 42 -7.24 -2.02 -9.85
C ARG A 42 -7.45 -1.62 -11.34
N CYS A 43 -7.92 -0.40 -11.59
CA CYS A 43 -8.12 0.15 -12.91
C CYS A 43 -6.95 1.07 -13.25
N ARG A 44 -6.82 1.37 -14.54
CA ARG A 44 -5.88 2.30 -15.17
C ARG A 44 -6.05 3.76 -14.71
N SER A 45 -6.55 4.03 -13.51
CA SER A 45 -6.65 5.38 -12.97
C SER A 45 -6.66 5.45 -11.44
N ILE A 46 -5.93 6.42 -10.91
CA ILE A 46 -5.98 6.90 -9.53
C ILE A 46 -6.94 8.10 -9.48
N VAL A 47 -7.84 8.12 -8.49
CA VAL A 47 -8.77 9.23 -8.31
C VAL A 47 -8.58 9.84 -6.94
N PHE A 48 -8.37 11.15 -6.92
CA PHE A 48 -8.18 11.94 -5.73
C PHE A 48 -9.45 12.72 -5.40
N TRP A 49 -9.86 12.61 -4.15
CA TRP A 49 -11.07 13.20 -3.64
C TRP A 49 -10.73 14.15 -2.50
N LYS A 50 -11.39 15.30 -2.48
CA LYS A 50 -11.38 16.21 -1.35
C LYS A 50 -12.63 15.96 -0.56
N LEU A 51 -12.48 15.61 0.70
CA LEU A 51 -13.57 15.51 1.65
C LEU A 51 -13.80 16.85 2.33
N GLN A 52 -15.08 17.18 2.49
CA GLN A 52 -15.53 18.26 3.34
C GLN A 52 -16.57 17.68 4.29
N THR A 53 -16.33 17.87 5.59
CA THR A 53 -17.28 17.47 6.63
C THR A 53 -17.98 18.70 7.18
N SER A 54 -19.29 18.65 7.28
CA SER A 54 -20.10 19.66 7.97
C SER A 54 -21.02 18.97 8.95
N VAL A 55 -21.18 19.54 10.15
CA VAL A 55 -22.14 19.04 11.13
C VAL A 55 -23.39 19.91 11.01
N LYS A 56 -24.48 19.32 10.55
CA LYS A 56 -25.78 19.95 10.59
C LYS A 56 -26.38 19.67 11.97
N VAL A 57 -26.62 20.73 12.74
CA VAL A 57 -27.34 20.62 14.00
C VAL A 57 -28.79 20.94 13.70
N ASP A 58 -29.67 19.95 13.88
CA ASP A 58 -31.10 20.21 13.90
C ASP A 58 -31.47 20.84 15.25
N PRO A 59 -31.86 22.14 15.29
CA PRO A 59 -32.15 22.83 16.54
C PRO A 59 -33.36 22.26 17.27
N LEU A 60 -34.29 21.62 16.54
CA LEU A 60 -35.55 21.09 17.07
C LEU A 60 -35.40 19.63 17.51
N ALA A 61 -34.64 18.82 16.77
CA ALA A 61 -34.49 17.40 17.05
C ALA A 61 -33.33 17.05 18.03
N LYS A 62 -32.54 18.05 18.47
CA LYS A 62 -31.24 17.86 19.19
C LYS A 62 -30.31 16.84 18.50
N LYS A 63 -30.52 16.62 17.20
CA LYS A 63 -29.82 15.60 16.42
C LYS A 63 -28.68 16.28 15.68
N ARG A 64 -27.47 15.74 15.86
CA ARG A 64 -26.29 16.14 15.10
C ARG A 64 -26.15 15.19 13.93
N GLU A 65 -26.22 15.72 12.72
CA GLU A 65 -26.01 14.96 11.50
C GLU A 65 -24.66 15.35 10.90
N LEU A 66 -23.75 14.40 10.78
CA LEU A 66 -22.49 14.60 10.07
C LEU A 66 -22.74 14.42 8.57
N LYS A 67 -22.65 15.52 7.82
CA LYS A 67 -22.68 15.50 6.36
C LYS A 67 -21.26 15.47 5.83
N VAL A 68 -20.94 14.43 5.07
CA VAL A 68 -19.67 14.30 4.36
C VAL A 68 -19.91 14.49 2.88
N THR A 69 -19.27 15.48 2.27
CA THR A 69 -19.23 15.67 0.81
C THR A 69 -17.86 15.31 0.28
N ALA A 70 -17.82 14.69 -0.89
CA ALA A 70 -16.59 14.29 -1.57
C ALA A 70 -16.60 14.86 -2.98
N GLU A 71 -15.54 15.57 -3.35
CA GLU A 71 -15.35 16.14 -4.69
C GLU A 71 -14.08 15.57 -5.31
N VAL A 72 -14.15 15.14 -6.59
CA VAL A 72 -12.94 14.75 -7.32
C VAL A 72 -12.18 16.03 -7.67
N PHE A 73 -10.97 16.19 -7.14
CA PHE A 73 -10.12 17.33 -7.49
C PHE A 73 -8.99 16.94 -8.45
N HIS A 74 -8.62 15.66 -8.52
CA HIS A 74 -7.59 15.20 -9.43
C HIS A 74 -7.81 13.74 -9.87
N ARG A 75 -7.39 13.42 -11.09
CA ARG A 75 -7.46 12.07 -11.64
C ARG A 75 -6.24 11.81 -12.50
N ILE A 76 -5.51 10.74 -12.18
CA ILE A 76 -4.35 10.30 -12.94
C ILE A 76 -4.73 9.02 -13.66
N LYS A 77 -4.50 8.96 -14.98
CA LYS A 77 -4.58 7.72 -15.75
C LYS A 77 -3.22 7.02 -15.69
N THR A 78 -3.22 5.72 -15.40
CA THR A 78 -2.01 4.89 -15.38
C THR A 78 -2.01 3.95 -16.58
N GLN A 79 -0.96 4.01 -17.40
CA GLN A 79 -0.85 3.21 -18.62
C GLN A 79 -0.08 1.91 -18.34
N ASN A 80 -0.65 1.00 -17.53
CA ASN A 80 -0.14 -0.35 -17.18
C ASN A 80 0.45 -0.53 -15.76
N LEU A 81 0.45 0.51 -14.93
CA LEU A 81 0.77 0.37 -13.50
C LEU A 81 -0.50 0.12 -12.67
N LEU A 82 -0.44 -0.90 -11.81
CA LEU A 82 -1.40 -1.12 -10.75
C LEU A 82 -0.88 -0.35 -9.53
N VAL A 83 -1.62 0.68 -9.14
CA VAL A 83 -1.29 1.40 -7.90
C VAL A 83 -1.87 0.60 -6.76
N ASP A 84 -1.00 0.16 -5.86
CA ASP A 84 -1.36 -0.77 -4.81
C ASP A 84 -1.56 -0.05 -3.46
N MET A 85 -0.78 1.02 -3.23
CA MET A 85 -0.80 1.69 -1.95
C MET A 85 -0.43 3.17 -2.01
N VAL A 86 -1.05 3.94 -1.12
CA VAL A 86 -0.70 5.33 -0.83
C VAL A 86 -0.27 5.41 0.62
N ILE A 87 0.74 6.22 0.92
CA ILE A 87 1.25 6.46 2.26
C ILE A 87 0.91 7.90 2.64
N PRO A 88 0.30 8.15 3.81
CA PRO A 88 -0.02 9.49 4.31
C PRO A 88 1.19 10.45 4.39
N THR A 89 2.42 9.94 4.35
CA THR A 89 3.66 10.72 4.39
C THR A 89 4.17 11.18 3.03
N GLY A 90 3.30 11.25 2.01
CA GLY A 90 3.64 11.80 0.71
C GLY A 90 4.35 10.80 -0.19
N ARG A 91 3.91 9.53 -0.19
CA ARG A 91 4.49 8.50 -1.06
C ARG A 91 3.41 7.64 -1.71
N PHE A 92 3.55 7.40 -3.00
CA PHE A 92 2.81 6.40 -3.77
C PHE A 92 3.66 5.16 -3.96
N ILE A 93 3.08 3.98 -3.75
CA ILE A 93 3.70 2.71 -4.11
C ILE A 93 2.85 2.08 -5.22
N CYS A 94 3.45 1.93 -6.40
CA CYS A 94 2.85 1.25 -7.54
C CYS A 94 3.71 0.07 -7.98
N ARG A 95 3.05 -0.96 -8.50
CA ARG A 95 3.69 -2.15 -9.06
C ARG A 95 3.20 -2.42 -10.47
N ARG A 96 4.03 -3.05 -11.29
CA ARG A 96 3.64 -3.50 -12.63
C ARG A 96 3.14 -4.94 -12.58
N GLY A 97 1.82 -5.12 -12.66
CA GLY A 97 1.19 -6.46 -12.66
C GLY A 97 1.15 -7.14 -11.29
N ASN A 98 0.63 -8.37 -11.26
CA ASN A 98 0.70 -9.28 -10.11
C ASN A 98 0.87 -10.71 -10.66
N PRO A 99 2.03 -11.36 -10.48
CA PRO A 99 3.17 -10.91 -9.68
C PRO A 99 4.00 -9.82 -10.40
N ALA A 100 4.57 -8.89 -9.63
CA ALA A 100 5.36 -7.78 -10.14
C ALA A 100 6.86 -8.09 -10.15
N ARG A 101 7.63 -7.45 -11.04
CA ARG A 101 9.11 -7.53 -11.04
C ARG A 101 9.78 -6.27 -10.50
N ASP A 102 9.06 -5.16 -10.49
CA ASP A 102 9.52 -3.86 -10.01
C ASP A 102 8.45 -3.18 -9.15
N ILE A 103 8.91 -2.35 -8.22
CA ILE A 103 8.07 -1.47 -7.41
C ILE A 103 8.58 -0.05 -7.61
N ARG A 104 7.65 0.86 -7.89
CA ARG A 104 7.93 2.29 -7.96
C ARG A 104 7.37 2.97 -6.73
N ILE A 105 8.21 3.75 -6.08
CA ILE A 105 7.89 4.58 -4.93
C ILE A 105 8.01 6.04 -5.35
N ILE A 106 6.90 6.71 -5.57
CA ILE A 106 6.86 8.12 -5.97
C ILE A 106 6.67 8.96 -4.71
N LYS A 107 7.72 9.68 -4.28
CA LYS A 107 7.64 10.65 -3.18
C LYS A 107 7.20 12.00 -3.71
N PHE A 108 6.25 12.63 -3.04
CA PHE A 108 5.70 13.95 -3.39
C PHE A 108 5.55 14.81 -2.12
N GLY A 109 5.67 16.13 -2.26
CA GLY A 109 5.39 17.09 -1.19
C GLY A 109 3.90 17.42 -1.10
N SER A 110 3.23 17.52 -2.25
CA SER A 110 1.80 17.80 -2.38
C SER A 110 1.16 16.94 -3.46
N LEU A 111 -0.12 16.59 -3.29
CA LEU A 111 -0.88 15.87 -4.32
C LEU A 111 -0.99 16.66 -5.63
N SER A 112 -0.89 18.00 -5.57
CA SER A 112 -0.89 18.86 -6.76
C SER A 112 0.37 18.73 -7.62
N GLU A 113 1.44 18.15 -7.08
CA GLU A 113 2.70 17.93 -7.82
C GLU A 113 2.63 16.69 -8.70
N LEU A 114 1.68 15.79 -8.44
CA LEU A 114 1.60 14.52 -9.14
C LEU A 114 1.07 14.71 -10.56
N THR A 115 1.77 14.13 -11.53
CA THR A 115 1.37 14.11 -12.94
C THR A 115 1.28 12.67 -13.43
N SER A 116 0.57 12.45 -14.54
CA SER A 116 0.50 11.12 -15.17
C SER A 116 1.86 10.62 -15.65
N GLU A 117 2.75 11.52 -16.04
CA GLU A 117 4.10 11.20 -16.52
C GLU A 117 4.91 10.45 -15.46
N MET A 118 4.72 10.73 -14.17
CA MET A 118 5.41 10.05 -13.07
C MET A 118 5.12 8.54 -12.99
N PHE A 119 4.06 8.10 -13.67
CA PHE A 119 3.64 6.71 -13.77
C PHE A 119 4.02 6.08 -15.11
N GLU A 120 4.74 6.78 -15.97
CA GLU A 120 5.22 6.28 -17.27
C GLU A 120 6.57 5.55 -17.13
N ASP A 121 6.76 4.52 -17.94
CA ASP A 121 7.93 3.64 -17.83
C ASP A 121 9.25 4.39 -17.97
N ASP A 122 9.29 5.39 -18.85
CA ASP A 122 10.43 6.22 -19.20
C ASP A 122 10.55 7.51 -18.37
N TYR A 123 9.73 7.71 -17.33
CA TYR A 123 9.76 8.93 -16.52
C TYR A 123 11.16 9.25 -15.99
N HIS A 124 11.88 8.24 -15.50
CA HIS A 124 13.24 8.45 -15.01
C HIS A 124 14.18 8.94 -16.11
N GLN A 125 14.07 8.39 -17.32
CA GLN A 125 14.87 8.80 -18.46
C GLN A 125 14.50 10.23 -18.91
N LYS A 126 13.20 10.51 -19.06
CA LYS A 126 12.68 11.85 -19.39
C LYS A 126 13.07 12.91 -18.35
N ALA A 127 13.02 12.58 -17.06
CA ALA A 127 13.40 13.47 -15.97
C ALA A 127 14.90 13.77 -15.97
N VAL A 128 15.74 12.76 -16.24
CA VAL A 128 17.19 12.91 -16.39
C VAL A 128 17.54 13.73 -17.64
N GLU A 129 16.89 13.50 -18.77
CA GLU A 129 17.09 14.23 -20.03
C GLU A 129 16.65 15.71 -19.91
N SER A 130 15.50 15.95 -19.26
CA SER A 130 14.99 17.32 -19.01
C SER A 130 15.86 18.10 -18.02
N PHE A 131 16.58 17.41 -17.11
CA PHE A 131 17.51 18.04 -16.17
C PHE A 131 18.78 18.59 -16.86
N GLN A 132 19.20 17.97 -17.96
CA GLN A 132 20.31 18.50 -18.77
C GLN A 132 19.94 19.80 -19.47
N ASN A 133 18.63 20.09 -19.61
CA ASN A 133 18.08 21.26 -20.29
C ASN A 133 17.44 22.28 -19.31
N SER A 134 18.22 22.73 -18.33
CA SER A 134 18.17 24.04 -17.62
C SER A 134 16.88 24.68 -17.04
N GLU A 135 15.64 24.25 -17.31
CA GLU A 135 14.43 24.98 -16.86
C GLU A 135 13.90 24.63 -15.46
N PHE A 136 14.42 23.59 -14.81
CA PHE A 136 13.82 23.04 -13.56
C PHE A 136 14.64 23.26 -12.26
N LYS A 137 15.52 24.27 -12.20
CA LYS A 137 16.46 24.43 -11.07
C LYS A 137 15.85 24.76 -9.69
N ASN A 138 14.60 25.22 -9.59
CA ASN A 138 14.07 25.82 -8.36
C ASN A 138 12.79 25.19 -7.75
N LYS A 139 12.36 23.99 -8.18
CA LYS A 139 11.29 23.25 -7.49
C LYS A 139 11.85 21.93 -6.95
N GLU A 140 11.61 21.62 -5.67
CA GLU A 140 11.87 20.28 -5.15
C GLU A 140 11.04 19.29 -5.97
N GLN A 141 11.69 18.51 -6.83
CA GLN A 141 10.99 17.55 -7.67
C GLN A 141 10.50 16.35 -6.85
N PRO A 142 9.34 15.77 -7.19
CA PRO A 142 8.94 14.50 -6.65
C PRO A 142 10.00 13.44 -6.99
N LYS A 143 10.49 12.77 -5.95
CA LYS A 143 11.55 11.77 -6.07
C LYS A 143 10.91 10.42 -6.32
N VAL A 144 11.07 9.91 -7.54
CA VAL A 144 10.71 8.53 -7.85
C VAL A 144 11.89 7.64 -7.46
N HIS A 145 11.63 6.64 -6.64
CA HIS A 145 12.57 5.59 -6.27
C HIS A 145 12.04 4.29 -6.83
N ILE A 146 12.89 3.53 -7.52
CA ILE A 146 12.54 2.20 -8.01
C ILE A 146 13.22 1.17 -7.13
N ILE A 147 12.45 0.17 -6.69
CA ILE A 147 12.97 -1.08 -6.18
C ILE A 147 12.92 -2.06 -7.35
N ASP A 148 14.07 -2.24 -8.01
CA ASP A 148 14.29 -3.14 -9.15
C ASP A 148 15.30 -4.26 -8.84
N THR A 149 15.92 -4.23 -7.66
CA THR A 149 16.92 -5.22 -7.24
C THR A 149 16.30 -6.53 -6.74
N VAL A 150 14.98 -6.71 -6.84
CA VAL A 150 14.31 -7.94 -6.40
C VAL A 150 14.45 -8.96 -7.54
N ASP A 151 15.20 -10.02 -7.28
CA ASP A 151 15.57 -11.05 -8.27
C ASP A 151 14.42 -12.00 -8.68
N GLU A 152 13.28 -11.91 -8.00
CA GLU A 152 12.17 -12.87 -8.10
C GLU A 152 10.82 -12.14 -8.07
N PRO A 153 9.75 -12.70 -8.65
CA PRO A 153 8.46 -12.04 -8.69
C PRO A 153 7.90 -11.73 -7.29
N ILE A 154 7.37 -10.52 -7.12
CA ILE A 154 6.70 -10.06 -5.92
C ILE A 154 5.23 -10.47 -5.99
N MET A 155 4.83 -11.35 -5.07
CA MET A 155 3.48 -11.91 -5.00
C MET A 155 2.54 -10.98 -4.21
N GLU A 156 3.03 -10.38 -3.12
CA GLU A 156 2.23 -9.51 -2.24
C GLU A 156 3.09 -8.42 -1.58
N MET A 157 2.47 -7.32 -1.17
CA MET A 157 3.15 -6.20 -0.51
C MET A 157 2.34 -5.62 0.64
N TRP A 158 3.01 -5.25 1.73
CA TRP A 158 2.41 -4.63 2.91
C TRP A 158 3.24 -3.47 3.42
N ILE A 159 2.60 -2.39 3.88
CA ILE A 159 3.31 -1.32 4.57
C ILE A 159 3.08 -1.39 6.07
N SER A 160 4.11 -1.05 6.84
CA SER A 160 3.95 -0.82 8.27
C SER A 160 3.00 0.37 8.50
N PRO A 161 2.19 0.35 9.56
CA PRO A 161 1.33 1.47 9.94
C PRO A 161 2.03 2.84 10.05
N CYS A 162 3.32 2.87 10.40
CA CYS A 162 4.10 4.10 10.46
C CYS A 162 4.60 4.61 9.10
N GLY A 163 4.30 3.91 7.99
CA GLY A 163 4.71 4.28 6.64
C GLY A 163 6.20 4.14 6.34
N ARG A 164 7.00 3.61 7.27
CA ARG A 164 8.46 3.49 7.14
C ARG A 164 8.89 2.20 6.45
N TYR A 165 8.26 1.07 6.76
CA TYR A 165 8.69 -0.22 6.27
C TYR A 165 7.75 -0.79 5.22
N LEU A 166 8.31 -1.33 4.15
CA LEU A 166 7.62 -2.10 3.12
C LEU A 166 8.01 -3.57 3.27
N LEU A 167 7.03 -4.46 3.39
CA LEU A 167 7.19 -5.90 3.50
C LEU A 167 6.76 -6.54 2.19
N LEU A 168 7.65 -7.27 1.55
CA LEU A 168 7.42 -7.94 0.27
C LEU A 168 7.35 -9.44 0.49
N ASN A 169 6.35 -10.08 -0.13
CA ASN A 169 6.31 -11.52 -0.30
C ASN A 169 6.87 -11.87 -1.68
N ILE A 170 7.96 -12.64 -1.70
CA ILE A 170 8.67 -13.02 -2.91
C ILE A 170 8.33 -14.47 -3.28
N LYS A 171 8.17 -14.74 -4.59
CA LYS A 171 7.77 -16.05 -5.11
C LYS A 171 8.69 -17.18 -4.61
N LYS A 172 10.00 -16.99 -4.72
CA LYS A 172 10.99 -17.88 -4.10
C LYS A 172 10.92 -17.67 -2.57
N PRO A 173 10.36 -18.63 -1.80
CA PRO A 173 9.78 -18.36 -0.49
C PRO A 173 10.72 -17.61 0.46
N ARG A 174 10.55 -16.29 0.49
CA ARG A 174 11.21 -15.36 1.40
C ARG A 174 10.40 -14.09 1.49
N LEU A 175 10.42 -13.50 2.67
CA LEU A 175 9.91 -12.15 2.87
C LEU A 175 11.08 -11.18 2.90
N GLU A 176 10.89 -9.98 2.36
CA GLU A 176 11.87 -8.91 2.44
C GLU A 176 11.29 -7.68 3.12
N LEU A 177 11.99 -7.17 4.13
CA LEU A 177 11.67 -5.90 4.79
C LEU A 177 12.56 -4.80 4.23
N TRP A 178 11.91 -3.78 3.68
CA TRP A 178 12.53 -2.62 3.10
C TRP A 178 12.29 -1.40 3.98
N ASP A 179 13.34 -0.63 4.26
CA ASP A 179 13.22 0.68 4.91
C ASP A 179 13.11 1.77 3.83
N LEU A 180 11.96 2.45 3.81
CA LEU A 180 11.62 3.51 2.86
C LEU A 180 12.20 4.88 3.24
N THR A 181 12.86 4.98 4.40
CA THR A 181 13.50 6.21 4.89
C THR A 181 15.02 6.20 4.71
N THR A 182 15.60 5.05 4.38
CA THR A 182 17.04 4.98 4.08
C THR A 182 17.37 5.88 2.90
N VAL A 183 18.47 6.61 3.02
CA VAL A 183 18.97 7.55 2.01
C VAL A 183 20.28 7.01 1.43
N PRO A 184 20.50 7.15 0.10
CA PRO A 184 19.71 7.94 -0.86
C PRO A 184 18.46 7.22 -1.41
N TYR A 185 18.33 5.92 -1.17
CA TYR A 185 17.28 5.06 -1.73
C TYR A 185 16.80 4.04 -0.69
N PRO A 186 15.56 3.53 -0.83
CA PRO A 186 15.06 2.43 -0.01
C PRO A 186 16.03 1.24 -0.03
N GLN A 187 16.15 0.55 1.11
CA GLN A 187 17.04 -0.61 1.22
C GLN A 187 16.35 -1.79 1.87
N CYS A 188 16.63 -2.99 1.38
CA CYS A 188 16.30 -4.24 2.04
C CYS A 188 17.14 -4.36 3.32
N ILE A 189 16.50 -4.27 4.48
CA ILE A 189 17.14 -4.29 5.80
C ILE A 189 16.98 -5.64 6.52
N GLN A 190 16.08 -6.51 6.06
CA GLN A 190 15.90 -7.85 6.64
C GLN A 190 15.26 -8.83 5.64
N ARG A 191 15.60 -10.12 5.76
CA ARG A 191 14.96 -11.21 5.03
C ARG A 191 14.51 -12.31 5.98
N TYR A 192 13.32 -12.87 5.73
CA TYR A 192 12.75 -13.94 6.55
C TYR A 192 12.53 -15.18 5.71
N TYR A 193 12.90 -16.33 6.25
CA TYR A 193 12.92 -17.61 5.55
C TYR A 193 12.24 -18.71 6.35
N GLY A 194 11.99 -19.83 5.68
CA GLY A 194 11.56 -21.08 6.31
C GLY A 194 10.07 -21.40 6.14
N TYR A 195 9.28 -20.48 5.58
CA TYR A 195 7.89 -20.78 5.20
C TYR A 195 7.88 -21.46 3.84
N LYS A 196 6.88 -22.30 3.61
CA LYS A 196 6.61 -22.89 2.30
C LYS A 196 5.54 -22.07 1.60
N GLN A 197 5.78 -21.83 0.32
CA GLN A 197 4.87 -21.21 -0.62
C GLN A 197 5.05 -21.93 -1.95
N GLY A 198 3.93 -22.23 -2.59
CA GLY A 198 3.81 -22.78 -3.92
C GLY A 198 3.13 -21.74 -4.81
N ASP A 199 1.92 -22.05 -5.26
CA ASP A 199 1.17 -21.18 -6.18
C ASP A 199 0.20 -20.23 -5.46
N HIS A 200 0.00 -20.38 -4.16
CA HIS A 200 -0.84 -19.46 -3.40
C HIS A 200 -0.06 -18.23 -2.95
N ILE A 201 -0.77 -17.13 -2.79
CA ILE A 201 -0.20 -15.90 -2.26
C ILE A 201 -0.29 -15.96 -0.74
N MET A 202 0.85 -16.12 -0.06
CA MET A 202 0.88 -15.92 1.38
C MET A 202 0.80 -14.44 1.70
N ILE A 203 -0.06 -14.10 2.67
CA ILE A 203 -0.30 -12.71 3.09
C ILE A 203 0.51 -12.47 4.37
N PRO A 204 1.71 -11.88 4.30
CA PRO A 204 2.47 -11.55 5.48
C PRO A 204 1.88 -10.32 6.19
N GLY A 205 2.14 -10.19 7.48
CA GLY A 205 1.61 -9.09 8.30
C GLY A 205 2.62 -8.57 9.32
N PHE A 206 2.52 -7.27 9.58
CA PHE A 206 3.12 -6.63 10.75
C PHE A 206 2.25 -6.92 11.98
N VAL A 207 2.84 -7.47 13.04
CA VAL A 207 2.08 -7.85 14.25
C VAL A 207 2.80 -7.48 15.54
N GLY A 208 2.05 -7.53 16.64
CA GLY A 208 2.51 -7.19 17.99
C GLY A 208 2.63 -5.69 18.24
N VAL A 209 2.99 -5.36 19.48
CA VAL A 209 3.17 -3.97 19.92
C VAL A 209 4.22 -3.29 19.06
N ASN A 210 3.92 -2.09 18.56
CA ASN A 210 4.80 -1.32 17.67
C ASN A 210 5.21 -2.06 16.39
N ASN A 211 4.44 -3.06 15.95
CA ASN A 211 4.78 -3.87 14.78
C ASN A 211 6.18 -4.50 14.90
N SER A 212 6.54 -4.97 16.11
CA SER A 212 7.86 -5.52 16.41
C SER A 212 8.08 -6.91 15.81
N PHE A 213 7.03 -7.57 15.32
CA PHE A 213 7.09 -8.89 14.74
C PHE A 213 6.52 -8.92 13.33
N ILE A 214 6.99 -9.89 12.55
CA ILE A 214 6.41 -10.27 11.26
C ILE A 214 5.76 -11.64 11.42
N ALA A 215 4.55 -11.81 10.89
CA ALA A 215 3.90 -13.10 10.82
C ALA A 215 3.56 -13.46 9.37
N CYS A 216 3.68 -14.73 9.02
CA CYS A 216 3.29 -15.23 7.71
C CYS A 216 2.83 -16.69 7.82
N GLY A 217 1.73 -17.02 7.15
CA GLY A 217 1.30 -18.40 6.99
C GLY A 217 2.22 -19.17 6.05
N SER A 218 2.22 -20.49 6.18
CA SER A 218 2.81 -21.40 5.20
C SER A 218 1.74 -22.18 4.45
N GLU A 219 1.96 -22.48 3.18
CA GLU A 219 1.10 -23.39 2.39
C GLU A 219 1.18 -24.85 2.81
N LYS A 220 1.98 -25.19 3.83
CA LYS A 220 1.97 -26.53 4.38
C LYS A 220 0.57 -26.88 4.89
N THR A 221 0.15 -28.11 4.65
CA THR A 221 -1.14 -28.66 5.08
C THR A 221 -0.94 -29.72 6.17
N GLY A 222 -2.04 -30.18 6.79
CA GLY A 222 -2.00 -31.19 7.85
C GLY A 222 -1.32 -30.69 9.12
N GLU A 223 -0.62 -31.60 9.81
CA GLU A 223 0.09 -31.34 11.09
C GLU A 223 1.25 -30.33 10.94
N ASP A 224 1.68 -30.11 9.70
CA ASP A 224 2.81 -29.27 9.33
C ASP A 224 2.38 -27.82 9.00
N ALA A 225 1.07 -27.57 8.95
CA ALA A 225 0.51 -26.24 8.73
C ALA A 225 0.87 -25.33 9.91
N CYS A 226 1.46 -24.17 9.61
CA CYS A 226 1.84 -23.23 10.65
C CYS A 226 1.85 -21.78 10.17
N ILE A 227 1.71 -20.87 11.14
CA ILE A 227 2.06 -19.47 11.03
C ILE A 227 3.42 -19.30 11.68
N GLN A 228 4.37 -18.75 10.94
CA GLN A 228 5.68 -18.41 11.48
C GLN A 228 5.69 -16.96 11.95
N VAL A 229 6.35 -16.72 13.09
CA VAL A 229 6.50 -15.39 13.67
C VAL A 229 7.97 -15.10 13.87
N TRP A 230 8.42 -13.98 13.33
CA TRP A 230 9.81 -13.50 13.44
C TRP A 230 9.88 -12.19 14.20
N LYS A 231 10.99 -11.97 14.92
CA LYS A 231 11.37 -10.65 15.41
C LYS A 231 11.78 -9.78 14.23
N ARG A 232 11.07 -8.67 14.01
CA ARG A 232 11.24 -7.83 12.82
C ARG A 232 12.65 -7.27 12.66
N GLN A 233 13.27 -6.87 13.77
CA GLN A 233 14.61 -6.26 13.72
C GLN A 233 15.70 -7.28 13.42
N THR A 234 15.65 -8.46 14.06
CA THR A 234 16.75 -9.43 14.01
C THR A 234 16.55 -10.50 12.94
N GLY A 235 15.32 -10.70 12.44
CA GLY A 235 15.00 -11.81 11.54
C GLY A 235 14.90 -13.15 12.27
N GLU A 236 15.06 -13.17 13.60
CA GLU A 236 15.01 -14.38 14.42
C GLU A 236 13.60 -14.99 14.38
N LEU A 237 13.50 -16.27 14.04
CA LEU A 237 12.26 -17.02 14.12
C LEU A 237 11.94 -17.31 15.59
N LEU A 238 10.87 -16.71 16.10
CA LEU A 238 10.47 -16.84 17.50
C LEU A 238 9.49 -17.97 17.73
N ALA A 239 8.57 -18.19 16.78
CA ALA A 239 7.53 -19.19 16.95
C ALA A 239 7.07 -19.79 15.61
N ARG A 240 6.63 -21.04 15.71
CA ARG A 240 5.78 -21.71 14.73
C ARG A 240 4.47 -22.02 15.44
N ILE A 241 3.43 -21.27 15.12
CA ILE A 241 2.10 -21.46 15.67
C ILE A 241 1.41 -22.49 14.78
N PRO A 242 1.07 -23.69 15.28
CA PRO A 242 0.36 -24.68 14.50
C PRO A 242 -0.96 -24.09 13.99
N GLY A 243 -1.19 -24.22 12.70
CA GLY A 243 -2.48 -23.94 12.09
C GLY A 243 -3.26 -25.24 11.99
N THR A 244 -4.57 -25.16 12.08
CA THR A 244 -5.41 -26.23 11.54
C THR A 244 -5.35 -26.08 10.03
N GLY A 245 -4.36 -26.71 9.38
CA GLY A 245 -4.34 -26.81 7.91
C GLY A 245 -5.70 -27.29 7.45
N PHE A 246 -6.23 -26.76 6.34
CA PHE A 246 -7.48 -27.22 5.75
C PHE A 246 -7.44 -28.76 5.65
N ASN A 247 -8.08 -29.45 6.59
CA ASN A 247 -8.33 -30.88 6.49
C ASN A 247 -9.43 -30.99 5.44
N SER A 248 -9.08 -31.50 4.27
CA SER A 248 -9.98 -31.75 3.14
C SER A 248 -11.02 -32.86 3.42
N ASN A 249 -11.34 -33.14 4.69
CA ASN A 249 -12.25 -34.21 5.10
C ASN A 249 -13.66 -33.70 5.44
N TYR A 250 -14.03 -32.49 5.01
CA TYR A 250 -15.44 -32.16 4.85
C TYR A 250 -15.86 -32.56 3.43
N GLN A 251 -16.20 -33.84 3.27
CA GLN A 251 -17.05 -34.34 2.19
C GLN A 251 -18.52 -34.18 2.59
#